data_AF-A0A4Z0K2Y5-F1
#
_entry.id   AF-A0A4Z0K2Y5-F1
#
_cell.length_a   1.000
_cell.length_b   1.000
_cell.length_c   1.000
_cell.angle_alpha   90.00
_cell.angle_beta   90.00
_cell.angle_gamma   90.00
#
_symmetry.space_group_name_H-M   'P 1'
#
loop_
_entity.id
_entity.type
_entity.pdbx_description
1 polymer ?
#
loop_
_entity_poly.entity_id
_entity_poly.type
_entity_poly.pdbx_seq_one_letter_code
_entity_poly.pdbx_strand_id
1 'polypeptide(L)'
;MARERLARKREKVRAGAAAMRRETFHAGMWATRAPLWMWPALLVITGIGAALRLFRLDFPHRLIFDETYYVKDGYSVFNFGYERSWPEHADDSFNAGDPSVIESTPEYVVHPPLGKWLIGWGIDLFGADDSFGWRFAVAIIGTLTVFLLGVIAWKLFRSAFFACVAAGLLAIDGEHFVHSRTSLLDIVLMAFVLLAFFFILLDREQVTKRLTSWTRSTADPSSPSTPAEAALAPT
;
A
#
# COMPACT_ATOMS: atom_id res chain seq x y z
N MET A 1 -11.92 10.69 57.27
CA MET A 1 -11.38 12.06 57.03
C MET A 1 -9.96 12.10 56.45
N ALA A 2 -8.87 11.89 57.23
CA ALA A 2 -7.49 12.05 56.71
C ALA A 2 -7.07 10.99 55.67
N ARG A 3 -7.45 9.72 55.88
CA ARG A 3 -7.19 8.61 54.95
C ARG A 3 -7.91 8.77 53.60
N GLU A 4 -9.13 9.28 53.60
CA GLU A 4 -9.90 9.54 52.36
C GLU A 4 -9.38 10.73 51.57
N ARG A 5 -8.84 11.76 52.24
CA ARG A 5 -8.14 12.86 51.57
C ARG A 5 -6.87 12.38 50.88
N LEU A 6 -6.11 11.49 51.52
CA LEU A 6 -4.91 10.88 50.94
C LEU A 6 -5.23 9.95 49.76
N ALA A 7 -6.32 9.16 49.85
CA ALA A 7 -6.78 8.30 48.76
C ALA A 7 -7.17 9.12 47.52
N ARG A 8 -8.00 10.16 47.70
CA ARG A 8 -8.38 11.08 46.60
C ARG A 8 -7.20 11.83 46.00
N LYS A 9 -6.19 12.19 46.81
CA LYS A 9 -4.97 12.83 46.33
C LYS A 9 -4.13 11.87 45.46
N ARG A 10 -4.00 10.60 45.87
CA ARG A 10 -3.29 9.56 45.09
C ARG A 10 -4.00 9.22 43.78
N GLU A 11 -5.34 9.18 43.80
CA GLU A 11 -6.14 8.89 42.61
C GLU A 11 -6.05 10.03 41.58
N LYS A 12 -6.12 11.29 42.02
CA LYS A 12 -5.88 12.46 41.15
C LYS A 12 -4.47 12.46 40.56
N VAL A 13 -3.44 12.11 41.33
CA VAL A 13 -2.06 12.01 40.83
C VAL A 13 -1.91 10.87 39.82
N ARG A 14 -2.53 9.72 40.05
CA ARG A 14 -2.51 8.59 39.09
C ARG A 14 -3.28 8.91 37.82
N ALA A 15 -4.45 9.53 37.92
CA ALA A 15 -5.23 9.98 36.78
C ALA A 15 -4.50 11.05 35.97
N GLY A 16 -3.86 12.02 36.65
CA GLY A 16 -3.02 13.03 36.01
C GLY A 16 -1.79 12.44 35.33
N ALA A 17 -1.11 11.47 35.95
CA ALA A 17 0.01 10.76 35.35
C ALA A 17 -0.41 9.90 34.14
N ALA A 18 -1.58 9.25 34.19
CA ALA A 18 -2.11 8.48 33.08
C ALA A 18 -2.57 9.36 31.92
N ALA A 19 -3.19 10.51 32.20
CA ALA A 19 -3.57 11.51 31.21
C ALA A 19 -2.33 12.14 30.55
N MET A 20 -1.33 12.53 31.34
CA MET A 20 -0.08 13.09 30.83
C MET A 20 0.72 12.06 30.02
N ARG A 21 0.70 10.77 30.41
CA ARG A 21 1.32 9.67 29.64
C ARG A 21 0.57 9.40 28.33
N ARG A 22 -0.76 9.57 28.28
CA ARG A 22 -1.55 9.51 27.04
C ARG A 22 -1.27 10.72 26.14
N GLU A 23 -1.24 11.92 26.68
CA GLU A 23 -0.93 13.15 25.91
C GLU A 23 0.48 13.12 25.33
N THR A 24 1.49 12.74 26.13
CA THR A 24 2.88 12.63 25.65
C THR A 24 3.05 11.52 24.61
N PHE A 25 2.35 10.39 24.78
CA PHE A 25 2.35 9.31 23.79
C PHE A 25 1.68 9.71 22.47
N HIS A 26 0.58 10.45 22.49
CA HIS A 26 -0.12 10.84 21.27
C HIS A 26 0.49 12.07 20.59
N ALA A 27 0.87 13.12 21.32
CA ALA A 27 1.39 14.36 20.71
C ALA A 27 2.84 14.23 20.20
N GLY A 28 3.68 13.44 20.89
CA GLY A 28 5.08 13.24 20.49
C GLY A 28 5.24 12.26 19.32
N MET A 29 4.39 11.24 19.23
CA MET A 29 4.51 10.16 18.24
C MET A 29 4.37 10.65 16.79
N TRP A 30 3.50 11.63 16.55
CA TRP A 30 3.29 12.22 15.21
C TRP A 30 4.21 13.42 14.90
N ALA A 31 5.04 13.85 15.85
CA ALA A 31 6.00 14.94 15.67
C ALA A 31 7.39 14.48 15.20
N THR A 32 7.71 13.19 15.36
CA THR A 32 8.99 12.61 14.95
C THR A 32 9.16 12.70 13.43
N ARG A 33 10.10 13.54 12.97
CA ARG A 33 10.48 13.60 11.55
C ARG A 33 11.30 12.37 11.19
N ALA A 34 11.03 11.80 10.01
CA ALA A 34 11.87 10.73 9.48
C ALA A 34 13.31 11.27 9.32
N PRO A 35 14.33 10.53 9.78
CA PRO A 35 15.70 10.97 9.56
C PRO A 35 16.00 10.94 8.06
N LEU A 36 16.73 11.93 7.56
CA LEU A 36 16.97 12.12 6.13
C LEU A 36 17.61 10.89 5.46
N TRP A 37 18.44 10.13 6.18
CA TRP A 37 19.10 8.92 5.68
C TRP A 37 18.14 7.75 5.43
N MET A 38 16.95 7.73 6.04
CA MET A 38 15.97 6.66 5.86
C MET A 38 15.51 6.56 4.41
N TRP A 39 15.27 7.70 3.77
CA TRP A 39 14.76 7.76 2.39
C TRP A 39 15.72 7.15 1.37
N PRO A 40 17.01 7.55 1.29
CA PRO A 40 17.95 6.89 0.40
C PRO A 40 18.16 5.42 0.78
N ALA A 41 18.14 5.05 2.06
CA ALA A 41 18.23 3.63 2.46
C ALA A 41 17.06 2.80 1.93
N LEU A 42 15.82 3.29 2.07
CA LEU A 42 14.63 2.63 1.51
C LEU A 42 14.68 2.57 -0.02
N LEU A 43 15.17 3.62 -0.69
CA LEU A 43 15.35 3.62 -2.13
C LEU A 43 16.38 2.59 -2.58
N VAL A 44 17.50 2.44 -1.88
CA VAL A 44 18.51 1.40 -2.16
C VAL A 44 17.92 0.00 -1.98
N ILE A 45 17.22 -0.25 -0.88
CA ILE A 45 16.55 -1.54 -0.62
C ILE A 45 15.53 -1.85 -1.71
N THR A 46 14.72 -0.86 -2.08
CA THR A 46 13.72 -0.99 -3.15
C THR A 46 14.39 -1.22 -4.50
N GLY A 47 15.51 -0.53 -4.78
CA GLY A 47 16.31 -0.72 -6.00
C GLY A 47 16.91 -2.12 -6.11
N ILE A 48 17.39 -2.69 -5.00
CA ILE A 48 17.81 -4.10 -4.94
C ILE A 48 16.62 -5.02 -5.21
N GLY A 49 15.47 -4.77 -4.56
CA GLY A 49 14.23 -5.53 -4.80
C GLY A 49 13.76 -5.46 -6.26
N ALA A 50 13.91 -4.29 -6.90
CA ALA A 50 13.62 -4.05 -8.31
C ALA A 50 14.55 -4.86 -9.20
N ALA A 51 15.86 -4.80 -8.96
CA ALA A 51 16.85 -5.54 -9.71
C ALA A 51 16.58 -7.05 -9.65
N LEU A 52 16.25 -7.58 -8.46
CA LEU A 52 15.88 -8.98 -8.29
C LEU A 52 14.62 -9.36 -9.08
N ARG A 53 13.60 -8.50 -9.10
CA ARG A 53 12.31 -8.79 -9.77
C ARG A 53 12.42 -8.65 -11.29
N LEU A 54 13.14 -7.65 -11.77
CA LEU A 54 13.27 -7.35 -13.20
C LEU A 54 14.36 -8.18 -13.89
N PHE A 55 15.33 -8.72 -13.14
CA PHE A 55 16.38 -9.55 -13.72
C PHE A 55 15.80 -10.83 -14.35
N ARG A 56 15.98 -10.98 -15.66
CA ARG A 56 15.47 -12.12 -16.45
C ARG A 56 13.97 -12.36 -16.26
N LEU A 57 13.17 -11.29 -16.25
CA LEU A 57 11.73 -11.38 -16.07
C LEU A 57 11.02 -12.12 -17.23
N ASP A 58 11.67 -12.15 -18.39
CA ASP A 58 11.31 -12.94 -19.58
C ASP A 58 11.45 -14.46 -19.40
N PHE A 59 12.12 -14.93 -18.34
CA PHE A 59 12.31 -16.36 -18.12
C PHE A 59 11.34 -16.90 -17.05
N PRO A 60 10.61 -18.01 -17.32
CA PRO A 60 10.57 -18.75 -18.59
C PRO A 60 9.66 -18.08 -19.63
N HIS A 61 10.02 -18.20 -20.90
CA HIS A 61 9.22 -17.68 -22.02
C HIS A 61 8.05 -18.63 -22.35
N ARG A 62 7.11 -18.69 -21.42
CA ARG A 62 5.85 -19.43 -21.51
C ARG A 62 4.93 -18.97 -20.39
N LEU A 63 3.63 -19.06 -20.63
CA LEU A 63 2.61 -18.91 -19.60
C LEU A 63 2.79 -20.02 -18.55
N ILE A 64 2.75 -19.61 -17.29
CA ILE A 64 2.81 -20.51 -16.14
C ILE A 64 1.63 -20.25 -15.20
N PHE A 65 1.06 -21.33 -14.64
CA PHE A 65 -0.05 -21.23 -13.70
C PHE A 65 -1.20 -20.38 -14.28
N ASP A 66 -1.84 -19.54 -13.47
CA ASP A 66 -2.96 -18.69 -13.89
C ASP A 66 -2.60 -17.56 -14.87
N GLU A 67 -1.34 -17.44 -15.32
CA GLU A 67 -1.01 -16.59 -16.47
C GLU A 67 -1.77 -17.03 -17.73
N THR A 68 -2.14 -18.30 -17.82
CA THR A 68 -3.08 -18.84 -18.82
C THR A 68 -4.43 -18.13 -18.86
N TYR A 69 -4.80 -17.36 -17.83
CA TYR A 69 -6.01 -16.56 -17.83
C TYR A 69 -5.65 -15.08 -17.86
N TYR A 70 -4.87 -14.60 -16.89
CA TYR A 70 -4.71 -13.17 -16.67
C TYR A 70 -3.90 -12.44 -17.73
N VAL A 71 -2.94 -13.10 -18.38
CA VAL A 71 -2.15 -12.48 -19.47
C VAL A 71 -3.02 -12.34 -20.72
N LYS A 72 -3.72 -13.41 -21.09
CA LYS A 72 -4.64 -13.44 -22.24
C LYS A 72 -5.82 -12.47 -22.05
N ASP A 73 -6.42 -12.46 -20.86
CA ASP A 73 -7.47 -11.50 -20.51
C ASP A 73 -6.94 -10.06 -20.48
N GLY A 74 -5.72 -9.84 -19.97
CA GLY A 74 -5.08 -8.54 -19.98
C GLY A 74 -4.91 -8.01 -21.40
N TYR A 75 -4.44 -8.85 -22.32
CA TYR A 75 -4.37 -8.54 -23.74
C TYR A 75 -5.76 -8.23 -24.32
N SER A 76 -6.76 -9.07 -24.02
CA SER A 76 -8.13 -8.90 -24.53
C SER A 76 -8.77 -7.59 -24.11
N VAL A 77 -8.75 -7.30 -22.80
CA VAL A 77 -9.39 -6.11 -22.23
C VAL A 77 -8.72 -4.85 -22.76
N PHE A 78 -7.40 -4.86 -22.91
CA PHE A 78 -6.68 -3.69 -23.41
C PHE A 78 -6.96 -3.40 -24.89
N ASN A 79 -7.03 -4.43 -25.74
CA ASN A 79 -7.25 -4.27 -27.18
C ASN A 79 -8.73 -4.12 -27.57
N PHE A 80 -9.64 -4.75 -26.83
CA PHE A 80 -11.06 -4.85 -27.21
C PHE A 80 -12.02 -4.24 -26.19
N GLY A 81 -11.54 -3.86 -25.01
CA GLY A 81 -12.34 -3.25 -23.94
C GLY A 81 -13.11 -4.25 -23.05
N TYR A 82 -13.02 -5.55 -23.33
CA TYR A 82 -13.65 -6.63 -22.55
C TYR A 82 -12.91 -7.96 -22.75
N GLU A 83 -13.13 -8.91 -21.85
CA GLU A 83 -12.62 -10.28 -21.93
C GLU A 83 -13.32 -11.08 -23.04
N ARG A 84 -12.52 -11.63 -23.97
CA ARG A 84 -12.97 -12.47 -25.08
C ARG A 84 -12.47 -13.89 -24.88
N SER A 85 -13.24 -14.85 -25.38
CA SER A 85 -12.90 -16.27 -25.29
C SER A 85 -11.67 -16.62 -26.12
N TRP A 86 -10.97 -17.65 -25.65
CA TRP A 86 -9.80 -18.22 -26.29
C TRP A 86 -10.07 -19.68 -26.64
N PRO A 87 -9.59 -20.17 -27.80
CA PRO A 87 -9.76 -21.56 -28.18
C PRO A 87 -8.99 -22.49 -27.23
N GLU A 88 -9.33 -23.77 -27.27
CA GLU A 88 -8.56 -24.80 -26.58
C GLU A 88 -7.09 -24.76 -27.05
N HIS A 89 -6.15 -24.91 -26.11
CA HIS A 89 -4.71 -24.81 -26.37
C HIS A 89 -4.20 -23.45 -26.87
N ALA A 90 -4.95 -22.35 -26.66
CA ALA A 90 -4.48 -21.00 -27.01
C ALA A 90 -3.13 -20.60 -26.37
N ASP A 91 -2.73 -21.24 -25.29
CA ASP A 91 -1.42 -21.03 -24.66
C ASP A 91 -0.26 -21.32 -25.61
N ASP A 92 -0.38 -22.34 -26.46
CA ASP A 92 0.69 -22.70 -27.40
C ASP A 92 0.90 -21.58 -28.43
N SER A 93 -0.20 -21.00 -28.92
CA SER A 93 -0.18 -19.86 -29.84
C SER A 93 0.38 -18.61 -29.16
N PHE A 94 -0.08 -18.30 -27.95
CA PHE A 94 0.37 -17.11 -27.22
C PHE A 94 1.85 -17.22 -26.84
N ASN A 95 2.31 -18.40 -26.42
CA ASN A 95 3.73 -18.68 -26.15
C ASN A 95 4.61 -18.59 -27.40
N ALA A 96 4.03 -18.77 -28.59
CA ALA A 96 4.70 -18.56 -29.87
C ALA A 96 4.64 -17.09 -30.34
N GLY A 97 4.05 -16.20 -29.54
CA GLY A 97 3.88 -14.78 -29.85
C GLY A 97 2.72 -14.48 -30.80
N ASP A 98 1.77 -15.41 -30.96
CA ASP A 98 0.60 -15.25 -31.81
C ASP A 98 -0.70 -15.18 -30.98
N PRO A 99 -1.17 -13.96 -30.64
CA PRO A 99 -2.46 -13.77 -29.96
C PRO A 99 -3.66 -13.71 -30.94
N SER A 100 -3.46 -13.91 -32.25
CA SER A 100 -4.51 -13.70 -33.27
C SER A 100 -5.63 -14.75 -33.24
N VAL A 101 -5.42 -15.86 -32.54
CA VAL A 101 -6.40 -16.94 -32.34
C VAL A 101 -7.54 -16.57 -31.39
N ILE A 102 -7.50 -15.39 -30.77
CA ILE A 102 -8.57 -14.89 -29.89
C ILE A 102 -9.92 -14.84 -30.63
N GLU A 103 -10.98 -15.30 -29.97
CA GLU A 103 -12.31 -15.35 -30.57
C GLU A 103 -13.04 -14.01 -30.40
N SER A 104 -14.15 -13.82 -31.13
CA SER A 104 -14.96 -12.59 -31.03
C SER A 104 -16.01 -12.63 -29.91
N THR A 105 -16.28 -13.82 -29.37
CA THR A 105 -17.25 -14.06 -28.29
C THR A 105 -16.70 -13.64 -26.93
N PRO A 106 -17.57 -13.21 -25.99
CA PRO A 106 -17.14 -12.83 -24.65
C PRO A 106 -16.78 -14.05 -23.79
N GLU A 107 -15.82 -13.88 -22.88
CA GLU A 107 -15.46 -14.86 -21.84
C GLU A 107 -16.23 -14.63 -20.54
N TYR A 108 -16.31 -15.66 -19.70
CA TYR A 108 -16.90 -15.57 -18.36
C TYR A 108 -15.95 -14.86 -17.37
N VAL A 109 -16.38 -13.72 -16.85
CA VAL A 109 -15.56 -12.86 -15.97
C VAL A 109 -15.86 -13.13 -14.50
N VAL A 110 -14.84 -13.55 -13.74
CA VAL A 110 -14.92 -13.81 -12.29
C VAL A 110 -14.27 -12.75 -11.42
N HIS A 111 -13.41 -11.89 -11.99
CA HIS A 111 -12.64 -10.89 -11.26
C HIS A 111 -12.85 -9.48 -11.82
N PRO A 112 -12.82 -8.43 -10.98
CA PRO A 112 -12.80 -7.05 -11.45
C PRO A 112 -11.60 -6.77 -12.38
N PRO A 113 -11.73 -5.87 -13.36
CA PRO A 113 -10.80 -5.81 -14.49
C PRO A 113 -9.48 -5.09 -14.19
N LEU A 114 -9.36 -4.35 -13.07
CA LEU A 114 -8.22 -3.44 -12.84
C LEU A 114 -6.85 -4.12 -12.94
N GLY A 115 -6.69 -5.32 -12.38
CA GLY A 115 -5.41 -6.04 -12.48
C GLY A 115 -5.11 -6.49 -13.91
N LYS A 116 -6.14 -6.90 -14.67
CA LYS A 116 -6.03 -7.27 -16.08
C LYS A 116 -5.64 -6.06 -16.94
N TRP A 117 -6.21 -4.87 -16.67
CA TRP A 117 -5.79 -3.63 -17.33
C TRP A 117 -4.31 -3.31 -17.12
N LEU A 118 -3.80 -3.50 -15.91
CA LEU A 118 -2.38 -3.26 -15.60
C LEU A 118 -1.47 -4.27 -16.29
N ILE A 119 -1.86 -5.55 -16.32
CA ILE A 119 -1.13 -6.58 -17.08
C ILE A 119 -1.15 -6.24 -18.59
N GLY A 120 -2.32 -5.94 -19.14
CA GLY A 120 -2.50 -5.55 -20.55
C GLY A 120 -1.67 -4.32 -20.93
N TRP A 121 -1.55 -3.33 -20.04
CA TRP A 121 -0.66 -2.19 -20.26
C TRP A 121 0.82 -2.58 -20.36
N GLY A 122 1.27 -3.56 -19.57
CA GLY A 122 2.61 -4.13 -19.72
C GLY A 122 2.80 -4.80 -21.09
N ILE A 123 1.79 -5.55 -21.54
CA ILE A 123 1.80 -6.21 -22.85
C ILE A 123 1.83 -5.19 -23.99
N ASP A 124 1.02 -4.12 -23.91
CA ASP A 124 0.98 -3.05 -24.92
C ASP A 124 2.33 -2.34 -25.07
N LEU A 125 3.06 -2.14 -23.97
CA LEU A 125 4.36 -1.45 -23.99
C LEU A 125 5.49 -2.28 -24.61
N PHE A 126 5.49 -3.60 -24.43
CA PHE A 126 6.62 -4.47 -24.77
C PHE A 126 6.32 -5.53 -25.83
N GLY A 127 5.05 -5.71 -26.20
CA GLY A 127 4.60 -6.72 -27.16
C GLY A 127 4.00 -7.96 -26.49
N ALA A 128 3.06 -8.58 -27.20
CA ALA A 128 2.46 -9.86 -26.79
C ALA A 128 3.40 -11.05 -27.04
N ASP A 129 4.41 -10.88 -27.88
CA ASP A 129 5.45 -11.85 -28.19
C ASP A 129 6.60 -11.87 -27.18
N ASP A 130 6.58 -11.02 -26.15
CA ASP A 130 7.59 -11.01 -25.08
C ASP A 130 6.97 -11.19 -23.69
N SER A 131 7.30 -12.30 -23.04
CA SER A 131 6.92 -12.58 -21.65
C SER A 131 7.45 -11.59 -20.62
N PHE A 132 8.47 -10.78 -20.96
CA PHE A 132 8.83 -9.62 -20.15
C PHE A 132 7.65 -8.65 -20.01
N GLY A 133 6.98 -8.33 -21.12
CA GLY A 133 5.83 -7.43 -21.15
C GLY A 133 4.67 -7.92 -20.31
N TRP A 134 4.42 -9.23 -20.36
CA TRP A 134 3.35 -9.88 -19.62
C TRP A 134 3.48 -9.64 -18.11
N ARG A 135 4.72 -9.66 -17.61
CA ARG A 135 5.06 -9.61 -16.17
C ARG A 135 5.55 -8.25 -15.71
N PHE A 136 5.81 -7.31 -16.63
CA PHE A 136 6.42 -6.02 -16.31
C PHE A 136 5.62 -5.25 -15.26
N ALA A 137 4.31 -5.07 -15.48
CA ALA A 137 3.48 -4.25 -14.59
C ALA A 137 3.42 -4.82 -13.17
N VAL A 138 3.24 -6.14 -13.03
CA VAL A 138 3.20 -6.80 -11.71
C VAL A 138 4.55 -6.73 -10.98
N ALA A 139 5.66 -6.79 -11.72
CA ALA A 139 7.00 -6.62 -11.15
C ALA A 139 7.25 -5.22 -10.61
N ILE A 140 6.78 -4.19 -11.33
CA ILE A 140 6.85 -2.80 -10.84
C ILE A 140 5.96 -2.61 -9.61
N ILE A 141 4.71 -3.09 -9.66
CA ILE A 141 3.77 -2.96 -8.54
C ILE A 141 4.33 -3.63 -7.28
N GLY A 142 4.79 -4.87 -7.38
CA GLY A 142 5.43 -5.57 -6.27
C GLY A 142 6.76 -4.95 -5.83
N THR A 143 7.45 -4.21 -6.70
CA THR A 143 8.63 -3.44 -6.26
C THR A 143 8.21 -2.24 -5.43
N LEU A 144 7.16 -1.52 -5.82
CA LEU A 144 6.68 -0.34 -5.11
C LEU A 144 6.15 -0.66 -3.70
N THR A 145 5.57 -1.85 -3.50
CA THR A 145 5.11 -2.30 -2.17
C THR A 145 6.26 -2.44 -1.17
N VAL A 146 7.50 -2.74 -1.62
CA VAL A 146 8.69 -2.77 -0.76
C VAL A 146 8.94 -1.40 -0.11
N PHE A 147 8.92 -0.34 -0.91
CA PHE A 147 9.09 1.02 -0.41
C PHE A 147 7.93 1.42 0.51
N LEU A 148 6.70 1.14 0.07
CA LEU A 148 5.48 1.47 0.80
C LEU A 148 5.45 0.80 2.17
N LEU A 149 5.83 -0.48 2.27
CA LEU A 149 5.91 -1.19 3.53
C LEU A 149 6.94 -0.55 4.48
N GLY A 150 8.09 -0.11 3.95
CA GLY A 150 9.08 0.65 4.73
C GLY A 150 8.49 1.93 5.32
N VAL A 151 7.73 2.69 4.52
CA VAL A 151 7.05 3.91 4.99
C VAL A 151 5.99 3.59 6.04
N ILE A 152 5.20 2.53 5.85
CA ILE A 152 4.20 2.05 6.81
C ILE A 152 4.86 1.65 8.13
N ALA A 153 5.93 0.85 8.07
CA ALA A 153 6.68 0.42 9.23
C ALA A 153 7.29 1.61 9.98
N TRP A 154 7.81 2.62 9.28
CA TRP A 154 8.22 3.87 9.92
C TRP A 154 7.06 4.57 10.63
N LYS A 155 5.87 4.64 10.02
CA LYS A 155 4.69 5.26 10.65
C LYS A 155 4.21 4.53 11.90
N LEU A 156 4.34 3.20 11.93
CA LEU A 156 3.96 2.37 13.07
C LEU A 156 5.01 2.37 14.20
N PHE A 157 6.28 2.14 13.86
CA PHE A 157 7.35 1.94 14.84
C PHE A 157 8.17 3.19 15.16
N ARG A 158 8.07 4.24 14.31
CA ARG A 158 8.86 5.48 14.41
C ARG A 158 10.37 5.25 14.44
N SER A 159 10.81 4.14 13.86
CA SER A 159 12.20 3.72 13.80
C SER A 159 12.59 3.48 12.35
N ALA A 160 13.54 4.27 11.85
CA ALA A 160 14.09 4.09 10.51
C ALA A 160 14.79 2.73 10.36
N PHE A 161 15.35 2.18 11.45
CA PHE A 161 15.88 0.81 11.45
C PHE A 161 14.78 -0.20 11.16
N PHE A 162 13.66 -0.19 11.91
CA PHE A 162 12.56 -1.12 11.67
C PHE A 162 11.87 -0.90 10.33
N ALA A 163 11.86 0.33 9.82
CA ALA A 163 11.41 0.63 8.46
C ALA A 163 12.27 -0.08 7.40
N CYS A 164 13.60 0.02 7.51
CA CYS A 164 14.53 -0.65 6.61
C CYS A 164 14.47 -2.18 6.75
N VAL A 165 14.33 -2.70 7.97
CA VAL A 165 14.17 -4.14 8.21
C VAL A 165 12.89 -4.66 7.56
N ALA A 166 11.75 -3.99 7.74
CA ALA A 166 10.49 -4.42 7.13
C ALA A 166 10.56 -4.41 5.60
N ALA A 167 11.08 -3.34 5.00
CA ALA A 167 11.29 -3.26 3.56
C ALA A 167 12.29 -4.33 3.06
N GLY A 168 13.40 -4.52 3.77
CA GLY A 168 14.42 -5.51 3.43
C GLY A 168 13.89 -6.94 3.46
N LEU A 169 13.09 -7.29 4.47
CA LEU A 169 12.44 -8.61 4.57
C LEU A 169 11.46 -8.83 3.42
N LEU A 170 10.61 -7.86 3.10
CA LEU A 170 9.67 -7.98 1.97
C LEU A 170 10.38 -8.03 0.61
N ALA A 171 11.51 -7.34 0.47
CA ALA A 171 12.30 -7.33 -0.77
C ALA A 171 12.80 -8.74 -1.14
N ILE A 172 13.09 -9.58 -0.14
CA ILE A 172 13.62 -10.94 -0.28
C ILE A 172 12.62 -12.05 0.12
N ASP A 173 11.38 -11.67 0.46
CA ASP A 173 10.32 -12.63 0.78
C ASP A 173 9.97 -13.47 -0.46
N GLY A 174 9.95 -14.79 -0.31
CA GLY A 174 9.83 -15.72 -1.43
C GLY A 174 8.46 -15.67 -2.11
N GLU A 175 7.38 -15.63 -1.33
CA GLU A 175 6.02 -15.58 -1.85
C GLU A 175 5.75 -14.25 -2.56
N HIS A 176 6.10 -13.15 -1.91
CA HIS A 176 6.01 -11.83 -2.51
C HIS A 176 6.85 -11.75 -3.79
N PHE A 177 8.06 -12.31 -3.79
CA PHE A 177 8.94 -12.31 -4.96
C PHE A 177 8.32 -13.06 -6.14
N VAL A 178 7.78 -14.26 -5.91
CA VAL A 178 7.14 -15.07 -6.96
C VAL A 178 5.88 -14.38 -7.49
N HIS A 179 5.01 -13.85 -6.62
CA HIS A 179 3.83 -13.09 -7.03
C HIS A 179 4.16 -11.76 -7.73
N SER A 180 5.34 -11.18 -7.48
CA SER A 180 5.81 -10.01 -8.23
C SER A 180 6.35 -10.37 -9.62
N ARG A 181 6.59 -11.64 -9.92
CA ARG A 181 7.21 -12.09 -11.18
C ARG A 181 6.30 -12.99 -12.02
N THR A 182 5.09 -13.24 -11.53
CA THR A 182 4.08 -14.05 -12.21
C THR A 182 2.85 -13.16 -12.35
N SER A 183 2.25 -13.09 -13.54
CA SER A 183 1.16 -12.16 -13.82
C SER A 183 -0.17 -12.61 -13.21
N LEU A 184 -0.25 -12.49 -11.87
CA LEU A 184 -1.42 -12.77 -11.07
C LEU A 184 -2.08 -11.47 -10.60
N LEU A 185 -3.37 -11.55 -10.26
CA LEU A 185 -4.12 -10.41 -9.73
C LEU A 185 -3.79 -10.13 -8.26
N ASP A 186 -3.27 -11.12 -7.53
CA ASP A 186 -3.02 -11.09 -6.09
C ASP A 186 -2.03 -10.00 -5.67
N ILE A 187 -0.95 -9.82 -6.44
CA ILE A 187 0.06 -8.78 -6.16
C ILE A 187 -0.53 -7.37 -6.33
N VAL A 188 -1.44 -7.20 -7.30
CA VAL A 188 -2.16 -5.94 -7.53
C VAL A 188 -3.11 -5.69 -6.36
N LEU A 189 -3.93 -6.69 -6.01
CA LEU A 189 -4.85 -6.59 -4.87
C LEU A 189 -4.11 -6.26 -3.57
N MET A 190 -3.04 -7.00 -3.27
CA MET A 190 -2.24 -6.78 -2.08
C MET A 190 -1.63 -5.37 -2.06
N ALA A 191 -1.13 -4.87 -3.19
CA ALA A 191 -0.60 -3.51 -3.28
C ALA A 191 -1.65 -2.45 -2.93
N PHE A 192 -2.88 -2.59 -3.44
CA PHE A 192 -3.98 -1.67 -3.09
C PHE A 192 -4.45 -1.82 -1.65
N VAL A 193 -4.46 -3.04 -1.08
CA VAL A 193 -4.73 -3.25 0.34
C VAL A 193 -3.67 -2.58 1.21
N LEU A 194 -2.40 -2.71 0.86
CA LEU A 194 -1.29 -2.07 1.56
C LEU A 194 -1.37 -0.54 1.46
N LEU A 195 -1.73 -0.02 0.28
CA LEU A 195 -1.97 1.40 0.05
C LEU A 195 -3.16 1.93 0.86
N ALA A 196 -4.26 1.18 0.93
CA ALA A 196 -5.40 1.52 1.78
C ALA A 196 -4.99 1.58 3.26
N PHE A 197 -4.19 0.62 3.73
CA PHE A 197 -3.65 0.64 5.08
C PHE A 197 -2.76 1.87 5.34
N PHE A 198 -1.91 2.24 4.38
CA PHE A 198 -1.13 3.48 4.45
C PHE A 198 -2.03 4.72 4.60
N PHE A 199 -3.12 4.81 3.84
CA PHE A 199 -4.08 5.91 3.96
C PHE A 199 -4.81 5.92 5.31
N ILE A 200 -5.15 4.77 5.89
CA ILE A 200 -5.69 4.69 7.25
C ILE A 200 -4.71 5.27 8.28
N LEU A 201 -3.40 5.00 8.12
CA LEU A 201 -2.39 5.59 9.01
C LEU A 201 -2.28 7.11 8.85
N LEU A 202 -2.41 7.63 7.62
CA LEU A 202 -2.42 9.07 7.35
C LEU A 202 -3.67 9.75 7.92
N ASP A 203 -4.84 9.12 7.76
CA ASP A 203 -6.09 9.63 8.33
C ASP A 203 -6.00 9.70 9.87
N ARG A 204 -5.53 8.62 10.50
CA ARG A 204 -5.32 8.58 11.95
C ARG A 204 -4.39 9.69 12.44
N GLU A 205 -3.33 9.99 11.68
CA GLU A 205 -2.42 11.10 11.97
C GLU A 205 -3.14 12.44 11.95
N GLN A 206 -3.91 12.68 10.90
CA GLN A 206 -4.64 13.92 10.68
C GLN A 206 -5.73 14.14 11.73
N VAL A 207 -6.50 13.10 12.04
CA VAL A 207 -7.53 13.13 13.09
C VAL A 207 -6.90 13.43 14.44
N THR A 208 -5.79 12.76 14.79
CA THR A 208 -5.11 13.01 16.07
C THR A 208 -4.64 14.46 16.18
N LYS A 209 -4.02 15.01 15.13
CA LYS A 209 -3.57 16.41 15.08
C LYS A 209 -4.72 17.40 15.28
N ARG A 210 -5.86 17.18 14.59
CA ARG A 210 -7.07 18.02 14.70
C ARG A 210 -7.67 17.97 16.11
N LEU A 211 -7.75 16.78 16.71
CA LEU A 211 -8.23 16.62 18.07
C LEU A 211 -7.33 17.33 19.08
N THR A 212 -6.00 17.18 18.96
CA THR A 212 -5.05 17.89 19.84
C THR A 212 -5.17 19.41 19.70
N SER A 213 -5.32 19.95 18.48
CA SER A 213 -5.54 21.39 18.30
C SER A 213 -6.86 21.87 18.90
N TRP A 214 -7.94 21.09 18.76
CA TRP A 214 -9.25 21.41 19.31
C TRP A 214 -9.29 21.34 20.85
N THR A 215 -8.64 20.35 21.46
CA THR A 215 -8.50 20.27 22.91
C THR A 215 -7.66 21.43 23.45
N ARG A 216 -6.58 21.81 22.75
CA ARG A 216 -5.79 22.99 23.14
C ARG A 216 -6.60 24.28 23.04
N SER A 217 -7.41 24.45 21.99
CA SER A 217 -8.25 25.64 21.83
C SER A 217 -9.39 25.72 22.85
N THR A 218 -9.89 24.59 23.36
CA THR A 218 -10.95 24.57 24.41
C THR A 218 -10.41 24.65 25.83
N ALA A 219 -9.13 24.31 26.04
CA ALA A 219 -8.46 24.43 27.33
C ALA A 219 -7.85 25.82 27.58
N ASP A 220 -7.83 26.70 26.57
CA ASP A 220 -7.37 28.08 26.69
C ASP A 220 -8.43 28.94 27.41
N PRO A 221 -8.18 29.45 28.63
CA PRO A 221 -9.15 30.23 29.40
C PRO A 221 -9.58 31.54 28.71
N SER A 222 -8.85 31.97 27.68
CA SER A 222 -9.14 33.18 26.89
C SER A 222 -10.01 32.92 25.65
N SER A 223 -10.34 31.66 25.37
CA SER A 223 -11.17 31.27 24.24
C SER A 223 -12.67 31.28 24.61
N PRO A 224 -13.56 31.85 23.78
CA PRO A 224 -14.99 31.87 24.09
C PRO A 224 -15.50 30.43 24.15
N SER A 225 -16.09 30.07 25.30
CA SER A 225 -16.38 28.68 25.69
C SER A 225 -17.39 27.96 24.79
N THR A 226 -18.06 28.66 23.87
CA THR A 226 -19.08 28.07 22.99
C THR A 226 -19.29 28.94 21.74
N PRO A 227 -19.61 28.37 20.55
CA PRO A 227 -19.98 29.16 19.37
C PRO A 227 -21.18 30.10 19.60
N ALA A 228 -22.06 29.75 20.55
CA ALA A 228 -23.19 30.57 20.97
C ALA A 228 -22.78 31.83 21.77
N GLU A 229 -21.61 31.81 22.43
CA GLU A 229 -21.12 32.91 23.27
C GLU A 229 -20.35 33.95 22.45
N ALA A 230 -19.70 33.53 21.37
CA ALA A 230 -19.06 34.42 20.39
C ALA A 230 -20.08 35.30 19.63
N ALA A 231 -21.33 34.86 19.49
CA ALA A 231 -22.40 35.63 18.86
C ALA A 231 -22.99 36.73 19.77
N LEU A 232 -22.62 36.76 21.06
CA LEU A 232 -23.13 37.69 22.07
C LEU A 232 -22.08 38.71 22.55
N ALA A 233 -20.86 38.70 22.00
CA ALA A 233 -19.85 39.69 22.35
C ALA A 233 -20.19 41.06 21.70
N PRO A 234 -20.33 42.15 22.49
CA PRO A 234 -20.56 43.47 21.93
C PRO A 234 -19.30 43.94 21.19
N THR A 235 -19.52 44.48 19.99
CA THR A 235 -18.52 45.06 19.08
C THR A 235 -17.76 46.23 19.68
#